data_AF-A0A3M0YJG0-F1
#
_entry.id   AF-A0A3M0YJG0-F1
#
_cell.length_a   1.000
_cell.length_b   1.000
_cell.length_c   1.000
_cell.angle_alpha   90.00
_cell.angle_beta   90.00
_cell.angle_gamma   90.00
#
_symmetry.space_group_name_H-M   'P 1'
#
loop_
_entity.id
_entity.type
_entity.pdbx_description
1 polymer ?
#
loop_
_entity_poly.entity_id
_entity_poly.type
_entity_poly.pdbx_seq_one_letter_code
_entity_poly.pdbx_strand_id
1 'polypeptide(L)'
;ALLEYSDQKLSYGPVRGSGDEVTVHTEVAQPGGLPIPIDYRLYKKGEEWKAFDVIIDGVSLVTNYRSTFSQEIRKNGLDALIQKLAERRRES
;
A
#
# COMPACT_ATOMS: atom_id res chain seq x y z
N ALA A 1 2.05 8.60 6.42
CA ALA A 1 0.96 7.69 6.02
C ALA A 1 1.20 6.27 6.55
N LEU A 2 1.93 5.35 5.90
CA LEU A 2 2.07 3.97 6.43
C LEU A 2 2.93 3.87 7.70
N LEU A 3 3.89 4.79 7.89
CA LEU A 3 4.76 4.85 9.06
C LEU A 3 4.07 5.37 10.34
N GLU A 4 2.83 5.88 10.25
CA GLU A 4 2.09 6.39 11.41
C GLU A 4 1.40 5.29 12.22
N TYR A 5 1.44 4.05 11.74
CA TYR A 5 0.69 2.91 12.30
C TYR A 5 1.59 1.73 12.71
N SER A 6 2.92 1.93 12.79
CA SER A 6 3.89 0.85 13.06
C SER A 6 3.79 0.22 14.46
N ASP A 7 3.19 0.94 15.41
CA ASP A 7 3.25 0.59 16.85
C ASP A 7 1.92 0.02 17.38
N GLN A 8 0.95 -0.21 16.50
CA GLN A 8 -0.41 -0.60 16.87
C GLN A 8 -0.64 -2.11 16.73
N LYS A 9 -1.48 -2.68 17.60
CA LYS A 9 -1.83 -4.11 17.55
C LYS A 9 -2.59 -4.41 16.25
N LEU A 10 -2.02 -5.30 15.45
CA LEU A 10 -2.65 -5.85 14.25
C LEU A 10 -3.47 -7.10 14.59
N SER A 11 -4.72 -7.14 14.16
CA SER A 11 -5.51 -8.37 14.06
C SER A 11 -5.48 -8.85 12.61
N TYR A 12 -5.34 -10.18 12.43
CA TYR A 12 -5.39 -10.80 11.11
C TYR A 12 -6.79 -11.38 10.89
N GLY A 13 -7.43 -10.93 9.82
CA GLY A 13 -8.68 -11.47 9.31
C GLY A 13 -8.47 -12.62 8.33
N PRO A 14 -9.56 -13.14 7.74
CA PRO A 14 -9.48 -14.26 6.80
C PRO A 14 -8.75 -13.85 5.51
N VAL A 15 -7.92 -14.77 5.01
CA VAL A 15 -7.35 -14.67 3.67
C VAL A 15 -8.43 -14.99 2.65
N ARG A 16 -8.59 -14.12 1.64
CA ARG A 16 -9.57 -14.27 0.55
C ARG A 16 -8.82 -14.41 -0.77
N GLY A 17 -9.24 -15.31 -1.65
CA GLY A 17 -8.63 -15.52 -2.96
C GLY A 17 -8.15 -16.95 -3.18
N SER A 18 -7.60 -17.23 -4.37
CA SER A 18 -7.14 -18.56 -4.77
C SER A 18 -6.10 -18.47 -5.88
N GLY A 19 -5.29 -19.52 -6.04
CA GLY A 19 -4.22 -19.55 -7.04
C GLY A 19 -3.06 -18.63 -6.63
N ASP A 20 -2.65 -17.75 -7.54
CA ASP A 20 -1.48 -16.89 -7.36
C ASP A 20 -1.83 -15.46 -6.92
N GLU A 21 -3.08 -15.18 -6.57
CA GLU A 21 -3.50 -13.88 -6.03
C GLU A 21 -4.40 -14.05 -4.80
N VAL A 22 -4.05 -13.37 -3.72
CA VAL A 22 -4.81 -13.36 -2.47
C VAL A 22 -4.86 -11.97 -1.85
N THR A 23 -5.90 -11.75 -1.05
CA THR A 23 -6.05 -10.59 -0.19
C THR A 23 -6.01 -11.05 1.26
N VAL A 24 -5.10 -10.47 2.05
CA VAL A 24 -5.02 -10.67 3.49
C VAL A 24 -5.66 -9.46 4.16
N HIS A 25 -6.78 -9.68 4.84
CA HIS A 25 -7.44 -8.65 5.63
C HIS A 25 -6.77 -8.50 6.98
N THR A 26 -6.57 -7.27 7.44
CA THR A 26 -6.08 -6.95 8.77
C THR A 26 -6.82 -5.75 9.31
N GLU A 27 -6.85 -5.58 10.63
CA GLU A 27 -7.30 -4.35 11.25
C GLU A 27 -6.23 -3.86 12.21
N VAL A 28 -6.04 -2.54 12.24
CA VAL A 28 -5.10 -1.88 13.13
C VAL A 28 -5.89 -1.14 14.21
N ALA A 29 -5.63 -1.47 15.47
CA ALA A 29 -6.30 -0.82 16.59
C ALA A 29 -5.75 0.58 16.84
N GLN A 30 -6.62 1.60 16.84
CA GLN A 30 -6.25 2.97 17.17
C GLN A 30 -6.74 3.38 18.58
N PRO A 31 -5.95 4.14 19.35
CA PRO A 31 -6.37 4.62 20.66
C PRO A 31 -7.66 5.47 20.59
N GLY A 32 -8.71 5.06 21.29
CA GLY A 32 -9.94 5.86 21.43
C GLY A 32 -10.84 5.92 20.19
N GLY A 33 -10.60 5.09 19.17
CA GLY A 33 -11.40 5.07 17.93
C GLY A 33 -11.67 3.66 17.41
N LEU A 34 -12.41 3.57 16.29
CA LEU A 34 -12.68 2.31 15.60
C LEU A 34 -11.41 1.77 14.92
N PRO A 35 -11.16 0.46 14.88
CA PRO A 35 -10.03 -0.11 14.14
C PRO A 35 -10.03 0.33 12.67
N ILE A 36 -8.83 0.51 12.11
CA ILE A 36 -8.65 0.86 10.70
C ILE A 36 -8.46 -0.43 9.90
N PRO A 37 -9.32 -0.74 8.92
CA PRO A 37 -9.13 -1.91 8.07
C PRO A 37 -7.99 -1.68 7.06
N ILE A 38 -7.12 -2.67 6.94
CA ILE A 38 -6.04 -2.71 5.96
C ILE A 38 -6.10 -4.05 5.19
N ASP A 39 -6.31 -3.97 3.88
CA ASP A 39 -6.23 -5.11 2.98
C ASP A 39 -4.88 -5.11 2.24
N TYR A 40 -4.10 -6.18 2.40
CA TYR A 40 -2.89 -6.43 1.62
C TYR A 40 -3.25 -7.31 0.42
N ARG A 41 -3.02 -6.82 -0.81
CA ARG A 41 -3.14 -7.64 -2.02
C ARG A 41 -1.77 -8.21 -2.37
N LEU A 42 -1.70 -9.53 -2.45
CA LEU A 42 -0.47 -10.28 -2.71
C LEU A 42 -0.60 -11.08 -3.98
N TYR A 43 0.51 -11.19 -4.69
CA TYR A 43 0.68 -12.14 -5.78
C TYR A 43 1.79 -13.12 -5.45
N LYS A 44 1.70 -14.33 -5.99
CA LYS A 44 2.72 -15.37 -5.83
C LYS A 44 3.76 -15.24 -6.95
N LYS A 45 5.03 -15.21 -6.58
CA LYS A 45 6.18 -15.25 -7.50
C LYS A 45 7.06 -16.43 -7.13
N GLY A 46 6.95 -17.52 -7.89
CA GLY A 46 7.58 -18.79 -7.53
C GLY A 46 6.95 -19.34 -6.26
N GLU A 47 7.73 -19.47 -5.19
CA GLU A 47 7.24 -19.90 -3.87
C GLU A 47 6.98 -18.74 -2.90
N GLU A 48 7.26 -17.50 -3.30
CA GLU A 48 7.16 -16.33 -2.43
C GLU A 48 5.88 -15.52 -2.69
N TRP A 49 5.21 -15.10 -1.62
CA TRP A 49 4.16 -14.09 -1.70
C TRP A 49 4.76 -12.68 -1.64
N LYS A 50 4.31 -11.80 -2.54
CA LYS A 50 4.75 -10.40 -2.58
C LYS A 50 3.53 -9.50 -2.59
N ALA A 51 3.49 -8.54 -1.67
CA ALA A 51 2.47 -7.50 -1.69
C ALA A 51 2.68 -6.59 -2.91
N PHE A 52 1.61 -6.27 -3.61
CA PHE A 52 1.63 -5.32 -4.74
C PHE A 52 0.72 -4.11 -4.52
N ASP A 53 -0.26 -4.22 -3.62
CA ASP A 53 -1.09 -3.08 -3.22
C ASP A 53 -1.45 -3.20 -1.74
N VAL A 54 -1.66 -2.05 -1.11
CA VAL A 54 -2.17 -1.92 0.25
C VAL A 54 -3.36 -0.99 0.17
N ILE A 55 -4.49 -1.43 0.72
CA ILE A 55 -5.74 -0.68 0.74
C ILE A 55 -6.03 -0.33 2.18
N ILE A 56 -6.07 0.97 2.49
CA ILE A 56 -6.33 1.48 3.85
C ILE A 56 -7.68 2.18 3.80
N ASP A 57 -8.63 1.72 4.61
CA ASP A 57 -9.99 2.30 4.66
C ASP A 57 -10.62 2.44 3.25
N GLY A 58 -10.47 1.39 2.44
CA GLY A 58 -10.98 1.34 1.06
C GLY A 58 -10.13 2.08 0.02
N VAL A 59 -9.08 2.79 0.41
CA VAL A 59 -8.21 3.55 -0.51
C VAL A 59 -6.95 2.77 -0.86
N SER A 60 -6.86 2.34 -2.13
CA SER A 60 -5.67 1.69 -2.71
C SER A 60 -4.51 2.67 -2.83
N LEU A 61 -3.36 2.34 -2.23
CA LEU A 61 -2.15 3.14 -2.36
C LEU A 61 -1.67 3.20 -3.81
N VAL A 62 -1.68 2.08 -4.54
CA VAL A 62 -1.32 2.06 -5.96
C VAL A 62 -2.19 3.02 -6.77
N THR A 63 -3.50 2.98 -6.56
CA THR A 63 -4.44 3.86 -7.29
C THR A 63 -4.25 5.32 -6.92
N ASN A 64 -4.06 5.61 -5.64
CA ASN A 64 -3.78 6.96 -5.16
C ASN A 64 -2.50 7.52 -5.83
N TYR A 65 -1.39 6.78 -5.75
CA TYR A 65 -0.13 7.21 -6.36
C TYR A 65 -0.20 7.27 -7.89
N ARG A 66 -0.92 6.36 -8.55
CA ARG A 66 -1.10 6.37 -10.01
C ARG A 66 -1.69 7.70 -10.48
N SER A 67 -2.67 8.24 -9.75
CA SER A 67 -3.26 9.54 -10.09
C SER A 67 -2.24 10.68 -10.02
N THR A 68 -1.46 10.75 -8.93
CA THR A 68 -0.43 11.76 -8.72
C THR A 68 0.72 11.64 -9.73
N PHE A 69 1.19 10.42 -9.97
CA PHE A 69 2.27 10.16 -10.92
C PHE A 69 1.85 10.45 -12.35
N SER A 70 0.61 10.14 -12.72
CA SER A 70 0.08 10.50 -14.05
C SER A 70 0.03 12.01 -14.25
N GLN A 71 -0.32 12.77 -13.22
CA GLN A 71 -0.29 14.24 -13.27
C GLN A 71 1.14 14.78 -13.40
N GLU A 72 2.08 14.23 -12.62
CA GLU A 72 3.50 14.61 -12.69
C GLU A 72 4.09 14.31 -14.08
N ILE A 73 3.85 13.11 -14.62
CA ILE A 73 4.33 12.71 -15.96
C ILE A 73 3.76 13.62 -17.03
N ARG A 74 2.46 13.95 -16.97
CA ARG A 74 1.83 14.87 -17.93
C ARG A 74 2.42 16.28 -17.86
N LYS A 75 2.82 16.73 -16.68
CA LYS A 75 3.33 18.09 -16.46
C LYS A 75 4.83 18.23 -16.74
N ASN A 76 5.62 17.26 -16.29
CA ASN A 76 7.08 17.37 -16.18
C ASN A 76 7.83 16.19 -16.84
N GLY A 77 7.14 15.19 -17.37
CA GLY A 77 7.73 14.01 -18.01
C GLY A 77 8.14 12.89 -17.03
N LEU A 78 8.54 11.76 -17.59
CA LEU A 78 8.90 10.55 -16.83
C LEU A 78 10.19 10.74 -16.00
N ASP A 79 11.20 11.41 -16.57
CA ASP A 79 12.49 11.61 -15.91
C ASP A 79 12.34 12.46 -14.64
N ALA A 80 11.49 13.48 -14.68
CA ALA A 80 11.19 14.32 -13.52
C ALA A 80 10.53 13.50 -12.39
N LEU A 81 9.61 12.59 -12.74
CA LEU A 81 9.03 11.66 -11.75
C LEU A 81 10.10 10.75 -11.15
N ILE A 82 11.00 10.19 -11.96
CA ILE A 82 12.09 9.33 -11.48
C ILE A 82 13.00 10.09 -10.51
N GLN A 83 13.40 11.32 -10.85
CA GLN A 83 14.22 12.17 -9.99
C GLN A 83 13.52 12.46 -8.66
N LYS A 84 12.25 12.87 -8.70
CA LYS A 84 11.44 13.15 -7.50
C LYS A 84 11.28 11.94 -6.58
N LEU A 85 11.12 10.74 -7.16
CA LEU A 85 11.08 9.49 -6.39
C LEU A 85 12.45 9.15 -5.76
N ALA A 86 13.54 9.44 -6.46
CA ALA A 86 14.90 9.23 -5.95
C ALA A 86 15.30 10.24 -4.86
N GLU A 87 14.79 11.47 -4.92
CA GLU A 87 14.93 12.48 -3.87
C GLU A 87 14.17 12.07 -2.60
N ARG A 88 12.89 11.71 -2.72
CA ARG A 88 12.08 11.28 -1.57
C ARG A 88 12.66 10.08 -0.83
N ARG A 89 13.32 9.16 -1.53
CA ARG A 89 14.02 8.01 -0.93
C ARG A 89 15.23 8.41 -0.09
N ARG A 90 15.89 9.54 -0.40
CA ARG A 90 17.06 10.03 0.35
C ARG A 90 16.68 10.81 1.60
N GLU A 91 15.43 11.27 1.69
CA GLU A 91 14.90 12.06 2.81
C GLU A 91 14.18 11.20 3.88
N SER A 92 14.04 9.89 3.65
CA SER A 92 13.47 8.91 4.58
C SER A 92 14.54 7.99 5.13
#